data_AF-A0A180FIQ3-F1
#
_entry.id   AF-A0A180FIQ3-F1
#
_cell.length_a   1.000
_cell.length_b   1.000
_cell.length_c   1.000
_cell.angle_alpha   90.00
_cell.angle_beta   90.00
_cell.angle_gamma   90.00
#
_symmetry.space_group_name_H-M   'P 1'
#
loop_
_entity.id
_entity.type
_entity.pdbx_description
1 polymer ?
#
loop_
_entity_poly.entity_id
_entity_poly.type
_entity_poly.pdbx_seq_one_letter_code
_entity_poly.pdbx_strand_id
1 'polypeptide(L)'
;MAKYLRTSAITSEVEDLISKAKGLLVIISPYLQLSDKVRELLENKERGKIVKVIILCGKEKLKTEELEFLQNLKCVNLYFYKDLHAKCYLNEKKMIISSMNLYEYSQKNNIEMGILIEKDIDEQIYDDAWDDIESMLYHRATDYEDIGVSKGANKVKTEPSKPSAAKSDTKKSKDKPTGYCIRTGVAIPFDIEKPLSYDAYKQWNKYKDPDRPEKYCHFSGELSNGETSVSHPVLRKNWKKAKDIFDL
;
A
#
# COMPACT_ATOMS: atom_id res chain seq x y z
N MET A 1 6.09 -7.75 25.02
CA MET A 1 7.40 -8.19 24.58
C MET A 1 7.18 -9.19 23.47
N ALA A 2 7.79 -8.90 22.33
CA ALA A 2 7.65 -9.67 21.11
C ALA A 2 8.01 -11.16 21.31
N LYS A 3 7.30 -12.04 20.62
CA LYS A 3 7.41 -13.49 20.75
C LYS A 3 7.93 -14.12 19.47
N TYR A 4 8.93 -14.97 19.57
CA TYR A 4 9.43 -15.74 18.43
C TYR A 4 8.45 -16.87 18.05
N LEU A 5 8.19 -16.99 16.75
CA LEU A 5 7.31 -18.00 16.16
C LEU A 5 8.10 -18.89 15.18
N ARG A 6 7.81 -20.19 15.24
CA ARG A 6 8.20 -21.19 14.21
C ARG A 6 7.03 -21.43 13.25
N THR A 7 7.26 -22.10 12.13
CA THR A 7 6.27 -22.38 11.06
C THR A 7 4.84 -22.64 11.58
N SER A 8 4.63 -23.66 12.42
CA SER A 8 3.28 -24.02 12.89
C SER A 8 2.63 -22.93 13.74
N ALA A 9 3.41 -22.23 14.57
CA ALA A 9 2.93 -21.12 15.38
C ALA A 9 2.59 -19.91 14.52
N ILE A 10 3.35 -19.65 13.43
CA ILE A 10 3.02 -18.59 12.46
C ILE A 10 1.68 -18.89 11.81
N THR A 11 1.46 -20.10 11.30
CA THR A 11 0.17 -20.49 10.69
C THR A 11 -1.00 -20.30 11.66
N SER A 12 -0.88 -20.82 12.88
CA SER A 12 -1.94 -20.70 13.89
C SER A 12 -2.20 -19.25 14.29
N GLU A 13 -1.17 -18.42 14.46
CA GLU A 13 -1.33 -17.01 14.84
C GLU A 13 -1.89 -16.18 13.67
N VAL A 14 -1.56 -16.50 12.41
CA VAL A 14 -2.17 -15.83 11.25
C VAL A 14 -3.67 -16.14 11.18
N GLU A 15 -4.07 -17.39 11.36
CA GLU A 15 -5.49 -17.77 11.42
C GLU A 15 -6.23 -17.08 12.58
N ASP A 16 -5.63 -17.04 13.77
CA ASP A 16 -6.17 -16.35 14.95
C ASP A 16 -6.33 -14.84 14.70
N LEU A 17 -5.31 -14.24 14.07
CA LEU A 17 -5.27 -12.81 13.75
C LEU A 17 -6.37 -12.43 12.77
N ILE A 18 -6.57 -13.22 11.70
CA ILE A 18 -7.66 -13.00 10.75
C ILE A 18 -8.99 -13.21 11.47
N SER A 19 -9.17 -14.31 12.21
CA SER A 19 -10.40 -14.64 12.94
C SER A 19 -10.80 -13.56 13.95
N LYS A 20 -9.84 -12.96 14.67
CA LYS A 20 -10.10 -11.96 15.71
C LYS A 20 -10.15 -10.51 15.24
N ALA A 21 -9.83 -10.21 13.98
CA ALA A 21 -9.90 -8.85 13.45
C ALA A 21 -11.34 -8.29 13.54
N LYS A 22 -11.51 -7.11 14.13
CA LYS A 22 -12.84 -6.47 14.31
C LYS A 22 -13.00 -5.13 13.61
N GLY A 23 -11.90 -4.44 13.28
CA GLY A 23 -11.96 -3.16 12.58
C GLY A 23 -11.07 -3.13 11.34
N LEU A 24 -9.83 -3.62 11.48
CA LEU A 24 -8.84 -3.59 10.41
C LEU A 24 -8.12 -4.94 10.34
N LEU A 25 -7.95 -5.43 9.11
CA LEU A 25 -7.06 -6.53 8.79
C LEU A 25 -6.17 -6.09 7.63
N VAL A 26 -4.86 -6.22 7.77
CA VAL A 26 -3.90 -5.97 6.70
C VAL A 26 -3.07 -7.21 6.45
N ILE A 27 -3.05 -7.66 5.19
CA ILE A 27 -2.29 -8.80 4.71
C ILE A 27 -1.30 -8.28 3.67
N ILE A 28 -0.01 -8.34 3.99
CA ILE A 28 1.09 -7.97 3.11
C ILE A 28 1.83 -9.24 2.76
N SER A 29 1.78 -9.65 1.50
CA SER A 29 2.52 -10.82 1.02
C SER A 29 2.82 -10.69 -0.47
N PRO A 30 4.07 -10.89 -0.94
CA PRO A 30 4.42 -10.79 -2.35
C PRO A 30 3.61 -11.77 -3.20
N TYR A 31 3.41 -12.97 -2.65
CA TYR A 31 2.66 -14.05 -3.27
C TYR A 31 1.43 -14.37 -2.42
N LEU A 32 0.27 -14.41 -3.07
CA LEU A 32 -0.98 -14.85 -2.47
C LEU A 32 -1.39 -16.20 -3.07
N GLN A 33 -1.50 -17.21 -2.21
CA GLN A 33 -2.24 -18.44 -2.49
C GLN A 33 -2.92 -18.86 -1.20
N LEU A 34 -4.15 -18.40 -1.03
CA LEU A 34 -4.90 -18.59 0.20
C LEU A 34 -5.23 -20.07 0.38
N SER A 35 -5.04 -20.59 1.58
CA SER A 35 -5.58 -21.90 1.95
C SER A 35 -7.10 -21.81 2.09
N ASP A 36 -7.78 -22.95 1.97
CA ASP A 36 -9.23 -23.03 2.20
C ASP A 36 -9.63 -22.43 3.55
N LYS A 37 -8.79 -22.62 4.58
CA LYS A 37 -9.03 -22.06 5.90
C LYS A 37 -8.99 -20.53 5.91
N VAL A 38 -8.02 -19.92 5.23
CA VAL A 38 -7.96 -18.46 5.13
C VAL A 38 -9.12 -17.91 4.31
N ARG A 39 -9.51 -18.59 3.23
CA ARG A 39 -10.68 -18.22 2.42
C ARG A 39 -11.95 -18.20 3.27
N GLU A 40 -12.21 -19.27 4.03
CA GLU A 40 -13.34 -19.37 4.96
C GLU A 40 -13.33 -18.23 5.99
N LEU A 41 -12.16 -17.89 6.53
CA LEU A 41 -12.02 -16.80 7.50
C LEU A 41 -12.34 -15.42 6.89
N LEU A 42 -11.94 -15.17 5.64
CA LEU A 42 -12.27 -13.93 4.92
C LEU A 42 -13.75 -13.85 4.57
N GLU A 43 -14.38 -14.93 4.13
CA GLU A 43 -15.84 -15.00 3.91
C GLU A 43 -16.62 -14.76 5.20
N ASN A 44 -16.11 -15.26 6.34
CA ASN A 44 -16.68 -14.95 7.66
C ASN A 44 -16.60 -13.46 8.00
N LYS A 45 -15.58 -12.74 7.50
CA LYS A 45 -15.51 -11.27 7.65
C LYS A 45 -16.51 -10.54 6.78
N GLU A 46 -16.70 -10.99 5.54
CA GLU A 46 -17.71 -10.44 4.64
C GLU A 46 -19.13 -10.53 5.23
N ARG A 47 -19.46 -11.65 5.88
CA ARG A 47 -20.74 -11.84 6.57
C ARG A 47 -20.86 -11.06 7.89
N GLY A 48 -19.74 -10.63 8.45
CA GLY A 48 -19.64 -9.99 9.77
C GLY A 48 -19.85 -8.47 9.74
N LYS A 49 -19.63 -7.82 10.90
CA LYS A 49 -19.61 -6.34 11.01
C LYS A 49 -18.40 -5.76 10.27
N ILE A 50 -18.45 -4.43 10.04
CA ILE A 50 -17.47 -3.57 9.35
C ILE A 50 -16.02 -3.90 9.74
N VAL A 51 -15.39 -4.79 8.98
CA VAL A 51 -13.94 -5.01 8.98
C VAL A 51 -13.42 -4.52 7.64
N LYS A 52 -12.49 -3.56 7.65
CA LYS A 52 -11.74 -3.19 6.44
C LYS A 52 -10.61 -4.18 6.27
N VAL A 53 -10.60 -4.93 5.17
CA VAL A 53 -9.52 -5.86 4.83
C VAL A 53 -8.67 -5.23 3.72
N ILE A 54 -7.40 -5.01 3.99
CA ILE A 54 -6.44 -4.47 3.02
C ILE A 54 -5.47 -5.59 2.66
N ILE A 55 -5.34 -5.89 1.38
CA ILE A 55 -4.39 -6.88 0.88
C ILE A 55 -3.39 -6.18 -0.03
N LEU A 56 -2.11 -6.22 0.31
CA LEU A 56 -1.02 -5.68 -0.50
C LEU A 56 -0.20 -6.83 -1.08
N CYS A 57 -0.18 -6.95 -2.41
CA CYS A 57 0.53 -8.01 -3.12
C CYS A 57 1.66 -7.49 -4.00
N GLY A 58 2.67 -8.34 -4.24
CA GLY A 58 3.86 -8.00 -5.01
C GLY A 58 3.90 -8.59 -6.41
N LYS A 59 2.98 -9.51 -6.71
CA LYS A 59 2.93 -10.22 -7.99
C LYS A 59 1.85 -9.63 -8.89
N GLU A 60 2.26 -9.16 -10.06
CA GLU A 60 1.38 -8.51 -11.06
C GLU A 60 0.25 -9.42 -11.56
N LYS A 61 0.41 -10.74 -11.42
CA LYS A 61 -0.56 -11.74 -11.89
C LYS A 61 -0.84 -12.77 -10.81
N LEU A 62 -1.87 -12.49 -10.02
CA LEU A 62 -2.59 -13.50 -9.26
C LEU A 62 -3.24 -14.52 -10.21
N LYS A 63 -3.46 -15.74 -9.70
CA LYS A 63 -4.26 -16.73 -10.44
C LYS A 63 -5.68 -16.20 -10.58
N THR A 64 -6.34 -16.46 -11.71
CA THR A 64 -7.70 -15.97 -12.00
C THR A 64 -8.67 -16.28 -10.86
N GLU A 65 -8.70 -17.52 -10.39
CA GLU A 65 -9.56 -17.96 -9.28
C GLU A 65 -9.30 -17.21 -7.96
N GLU A 66 -8.05 -16.85 -7.69
CA GLU A 66 -7.66 -16.10 -6.49
C GLU A 66 -8.11 -14.65 -6.58
N LEU A 67 -7.93 -14.04 -7.76
CA LEU A 67 -8.35 -12.68 -8.03
C LEU A 67 -9.88 -12.55 -7.96
N GLU A 68 -10.61 -13.45 -8.63
CA GLU A 68 -12.08 -13.48 -8.61
C GLU A 68 -12.62 -13.69 -7.20
N PHE A 69 -12.02 -14.60 -6.42
CA PHE A 69 -12.39 -14.79 -5.03
C PHE A 69 -12.25 -13.51 -4.21
N LEU A 70 -11.09 -12.83 -4.28
CA LEU A 70 -10.84 -11.61 -3.51
C LEU A 70 -11.72 -10.44 -3.96
N GLN A 71 -11.97 -10.30 -5.27
CA GLN A 71 -12.82 -9.23 -5.82
C GLN A 71 -14.31 -9.40 -5.46
N ASN A 72 -14.76 -10.63 -5.18
CA ASN A 72 -16.13 -10.88 -4.74
C ASN A 72 -16.39 -10.48 -3.27
N LEU A 73 -15.34 -10.20 -2.49
CA LEU A 73 -15.44 -9.78 -1.10
C LEU A 73 -15.43 -8.25 -1.02
N LYS A 74 -16.58 -7.63 -0.70
CA LYS A 74 -16.71 -6.16 -0.64
C LYS A 74 -15.88 -5.55 0.48
N CYS A 75 -15.60 -6.31 1.53
CA CYS A 75 -14.74 -5.86 2.63
C CYS A 75 -13.25 -5.82 2.25
N VAL A 76 -12.85 -6.36 1.10
CA VAL A 76 -11.46 -6.47 0.65
C VAL A 76 -11.09 -5.35 -0.32
N ASN A 77 -10.04 -4.61 0.03
CA ASN A 77 -9.32 -3.70 -0.85
C ASN A 77 -8.00 -4.35 -1.27
N LEU A 78 -7.87 -4.66 -2.57
CA LEU A 78 -6.68 -5.31 -3.12
C LEU A 78 -5.76 -4.29 -3.81
N TYR A 79 -4.53 -4.23 -3.34
CA TYR A 79 -3.49 -3.33 -3.82
C TYR A 79 -2.29 -4.09 -4.32
N PHE A 80 -1.58 -3.49 -5.27
CA PHE A 80 -0.33 -3.99 -5.82
C PHE A 80 0.84 -3.05 -5.53
N TYR A 81 2.01 -3.64 -5.29
CA TYR A 81 3.26 -2.92 -5.13
C TYR A 81 4.38 -3.70 -5.85
N LYS A 82 4.94 -3.10 -6.90
CA LYS A 82 5.89 -3.73 -7.85
C LYS A 82 7.11 -4.43 -7.22
N ASP A 83 7.68 -3.85 -6.18
CA ASP A 83 8.89 -4.36 -5.52
C ASP A 83 8.61 -4.88 -4.09
N LEU A 84 7.39 -5.35 -3.83
CA LEU A 84 7.03 -5.86 -2.51
C LEU A 84 7.67 -7.22 -2.26
N HIS A 85 8.50 -7.30 -1.21
CA HIS A 85 9.03 -8.56 -0.70
C HIS A 85 8.69 -8.82 0.78
N ALA A 86 8.14 -7.81 1.46
CA ALA A 86 7.75 -7.88 2.86
C ALA A 86 6.59 -8.87 3.07
N LYS A 87 6.63 -9.61 4.17
CA LYS A 87 5.51 -10.45 4.61
C LYS A 87 5.13 -10.02 6.01
N CYS A 88 3.94 -9.46 6.13
CA CYS A 88 3.45 -8.90 7.37
C CYS A 88 1.94 -9.09 7.43
N TYR A 89 1.45 -9.56 8.57
CA TYR A 89 0.03 -9.80 8.81
C TYR A 89 -0.35 -9.07 10.09
N LEU A 90 -1.34 -8.19 10.05
CA LEU A 90 -1.73 -7.43 11.23
C LEU A 90 -3.25 -7.19 11.31
N ASN A 91 -3.74 -7.06 12.53
CA ASN A 91 -5.03 -6.49 12.84
C ASN A 91 -4.86 -5.39 13.89
N GLU A 92 -5.94 -4.81 14.41
CA GLU A 92 -5.88 -3.72 15.38
C GLU A 92 -5.14 -4.02 16.71
N LYS A 93 -4.81 -5.29 17.00
CA LYS A 93 -4.18 -5.72 18.25
C LYS A 93 -2.82 -6.38 18.09
N LYS A 94 -2.57 -7.07 16.97
CA LYS A 94 -1.40 -7.93 16.78
C LYS A 94 -0.81 -7.73 15.40
N MET A 95 0.50 -7.92 15.30
CA MET A 95 1.27 -7.92 14.05
C MET A 95 2.22 -9.12 14.03
N ILE A 96 2.33 -9.77 12.88
CA ILE A 96 3.27 -10.86 12.62
C ILE A 96 4.16 -10.44 11.45
N ILE A 97 5.46 -10.30 11.71
CA ILE A 97 6.47 -10.16 10.66
C ILE A 97 7.14 -11.51 10.50
N SER A 98 7.19 -12.04 9.28
CA SER A 98 7.67 -13.41 9.05
C SER A 98 8.38 -13.58 7.71
N SER A 99 9.14 -14.67 7.57
CA SER A 99 9.62 -15.17 6.28
C SER A 99 8.56 -15.91 5.47
N MET A 100 7.43 -16.29 6.10
CA MET A 100 6.37 -17.10 5.48
C MET A 100 5.46 -16.26 4.57
N ASN A 101 5.33 -16.66 3.30
CA ASN A 101 4.27 -16.16 2.43
C ASN A 101 2.92 -16.79 2.82
N LEU A 102 1.82 -16.15 2.43
CA LEU A 102 0.48 -16.73 2.56
C LEU A 102 0.25 -17.77 1.43
N TYR A 103 1.03 -18.86 1.47
CA TYR A 103 1.10 -19.93 0.49
C TYR A 103 0.94 -21.28 1.20
N GLU A 104 -0.03 -22.09 0.77
CA GLU A 104 -0.36 -23.37 1.41
C GLU A 104 0.85 -24.32 1.54
N TYR A 105 1.75 -24.34 0.55
CA TYR A 105 2.94 -25.20 0.57
C TYR A 105 3.98 -24.74 1.60
N SER A 106 4.13 -23.43 1.83
CA SER A 106 5.12 -22.90 2.79
C SER A 106 4.79 -23.33 4.21
N GLN A 107 3.50 -23.45 4.54
CA GLN A 107 3.04 -23.90 5.84
C GLN A 107 3.39 -25.37 6.14
N LYS A 108 3.53 -26.21 5.10
CA LYS A 108 3.74 -27.67 5.24
C LYS A 108 5.18 -28.09 4.97
N ASN A 109 5.92 -27.38 4.12
CA ASN A 109 7.21 -27.86 3.60
C ASN A 109 8.39 -26.94 3.91
N ASN A 110 8.15 -25.70 4.37
CA ASN A 110 9.23 -24.76 4.67
C ASN A 110 9.44 -24.61 6.18
N ILE A 111 10.71 -24.39 6.55
CA ILE A 111 11.06 -23.92 7.88
C ILE A 111 11.03 -22.40 7.84
N GLU A 112 10.09 -21.81 8.57
CA GLU A 112 9.81 -20.39 8.59
C GLU A 112 10.03 -19.83 9.99
N MET A 113 10.37 -18.55 10.05
CA MET A 113 10.58 -17.82 11.29
C MET A 113 9.72 -16.57 11.29
N GLY A 114 9.25 -16.18 12.47
CA GLY A 114 8.45 -14.98 12.61
C GLY A 114 8.57 -14.40 14.01
N ILE A 115 8.09 -13.18 14.12
CA ILE A 115 7.95 -12.47 15.38
C ILE A 115 6.50 -12.00 15.48
N LEU A 116 5.85 -12.32 16.59
CA LEU A 116 4.57 -11.77 16.99
C LEU A 116 4.81 -10.53 17.86
N ILE A 117 4.13 -9.44 17.52
CA ILE A 117 4.13 -8.17 18.21
C ILE A 117 2.70 -7.91 18.67
N GLU A 118 2.49 -7.69 19.96
CA GLU A 118 1.19 -7.36 20.54
C GLU A 118 1.17 -5.86 20.86
N LYS A 119 0.20 -5.12 20.33
CA LYS A 119 0.18 -3.65 20.40
C LYS A 119 0.18 -3.12 21.83
N ASP A 120 -0.54 -3.80 22.72
CA ASP A 120 -0.66 -3.43 24.14
C ASP A 120 0.63 -3.65 24.95
N ILE A 121 1.56 -4.46 24.44
CA ILE A 121 2.82 -4.75 25.12
C ILE A 121 4.03 -4.12 24.42
N ASP A 122 4.00 -3.99 23.09
CA ASP A 122 5.09 -3.50 22.25
C ASP A 122 4.60 -2.35 21.34
N GLU A 123 3.88 -1.40 21.93
CA GLU A 123 3.17 -0.30 21.24
C GLU A 123 4.06 0.47 20.26
N GLN A 124 5.25 0.90 20.72
CA GLN A 124 6.17 1.66 19.89
C GLN A 124 6.62 0.90 18.63
N ILE A 125 6.93 -0.40 18.75
CA ILE A 125 7.35 -1.23 17.62
C ILE A 125 6.18 -1.40 16.64
N TYR A 126 4.98 -1.63 17.18
CA TYR A 126 3.77 -1.76 16.37
C TYR A 126 3.49 -0.46 15.59
N ASP A 127 3.52 0.69 16.25
CA ASP A 127 3.20 1.98 15.64
C ASP A 127 4.28 2.40 14.62
N ASP A 128 5.57 2.19 14.89
CA ASP A 128 6.65 2.46 13.93
C ASP A 128 6.51 1.59 12.66
N ALA A 129 6.16 0.31 12.81
CA ALA A 129 5.92 -0.58 11.69
C ALA A 129 4.63 -0.23 10.93
N TRP A 130 3.57 0.17 11.65
CA TRP A 130 2.32 0.63 11.06
C TRP A 130 2.51 1.90 10.24
N ASP A 131 3.27 2.88 10.73
CA ASP A 131 3.60 4.11 10.00
C ASP A 131 4.29 3.83 8.65
N ASP A 132 5.20 2.85 8.61
CA ASP A 132 5.86 2.49 7.36
C ASP A 132 4.90 1.79 6.39
N ILE A 133 4.03 0.90 6.89
CA ILE A 133 2.97 0.23 6.10
C ILE A 133 1.97 1.24 5.54
N GLU A 134 1.48 2.17 6.36
CA GLU A 134 0.54 3.22 5.96
C GLU A 134 1.17 4.09 4.87
N SER A 135 2.47 4.41 5.00
CA SER A 135 3.22 5.12 3.97
C SER A 135 3.38 4.32 2.67
N MET A 136 3.58 3.00 2.73
CA MET A 136 3.61 2.14 1.54
C MET A 136 2.25 2.14 0.80
N LEU A 137 1.16 1.98 1.55
CA LEU A 137 -0.20 1.99 1.03
C LEU A 137 -0.56 3.35 0.42
N TYR A 138 -0.13 4.44 1.04
CA TYR A 138 -0.41 5.76 0.54
C TYR A 138 0.37 6.06 -0.74
N HIS A 139 1.70 5.93 -0.76
CA HIS A 139 2.48 6.47 -1.89
C HIS A 139 2.74 5.51 -3.05
N ARG A 140 2.66 4.20 -2.82
CA ARG A 140 3.27 3.22 -3.74
C ARG A 140 2.34 2.08 -4.13
N ALA A 141 1.28 1.86 -3.36
CA ALA A 141 0.23 0.92 -3.72
C ALA A 141 -0.66 1.51 -4.84
N THR A 142 -0.85 0.72 -5.88
CA THR A 142 -1.87 0.96 -6.93
C THR A 142 -3.04 0.02 -6.69
N ASP A 143 -4.27 0.49 -6.93
CA ASP A 143 -5.44 -0.39 -6.95
C ASP A 143 -5.21 -1.50 -7.98
N TYR A 144 -5.50 -2.74 -7.60
CA TYR A 144 -5.20 -3.88 -8.45
C TYR A 144 -6.03 -3.86 -9.76
N GLU A 145 -7.22 -3.25 -9.71
CA GLU A 145 -8.11 -3.08 -10.88
C GLU A 145 -7.45 -2.26 -11.99
N ASP A 146 -6.66 -1.23 -11.63
CA ASP A 146 -6.01 -0.33 -12.59
C ASP A 146 -4.91 -1.02 -13.42
N ILE A 147 -4.35 -2.11 -12.90
CA ILE A 147 -3.33 -2.91 -13.59
C ILE A 147 -3.95 -3.65 -14.79
N GLY A 148 -5.23 -4.01 -14.68
CA GLY A 148 -5.98 -4.74 -15.71
C GLY A 148 -6.33 -3.92 -16.95
N VAL A 149 -6.36 -2.58 -16.82
CA VAL A 149 -6.75 -1.64 -17.89
C VAL A 149 -5.57 -1.32 -18.82
N SER A 150 -4.33 -1.53 -18.38
CA SER A 150 -3.15 -1.42 -19.25
C SER A 150 -2.92 -2.68 -20.10
N LYS A 151 -3.74 -2.90 -21.13
CA LYS A 151 -3.43 -3.86 -22.21
C LYS A 151 -3.19 -3.14 -23.53
N GLY A 152 -1.95 -3.18 -24.02
CA GLY A 152 -1.64 -3.06 -25.46
C GLY A 152 -0.25 -2.52 -25.81
N ALA A 153 0.62 -3.41 -26.33
CA ALA A 153 1.95 -3.16 -26.94
C ALA A 153 3.07 -2.83 -25.93
N ASN A 154 4.23 -3.51 -25.90
CA ASN A 154 4.99 -4.16 -26.95
C ASN A 154 5.82 -5.33 -26.39
N LYS A 155 5.92 -6.41 -27.17
CA LYS A 155 6.99 -7.40 -27.06
C LYS A 155 8.32 -6.71 -27.34
N VAL A 156 9.25 -6.73 -26.38
CA VAL A 156 10.66 -6.42 -26.65
C VAL A 156 11.47 -7.69 -26.37
N LYS A 157 12.05 -8.22 -27.45
CA LYS A 157 13.05 -9.29 -27.41
C LYS A 157 14.33 -8.74 -26.77
N THR A 158 14.86 -9.48 -25.82
CA THR A 158 16.19 -9.33 -25.23
C THR A 158 17.28 -9.69 -26.24
N GLU A 159 18.39 -8.92 -26.26
CA GLU A 159 19.78 -9.40 -26.07
C GLU A 159 20.79 -8.20 -26.07
N PRO A 160 22.04 -8.34 -25.55
CA PRO A 160 22.59 -7.43 -24.54
C PRO A 160 23.93 -6.72 -24.87
N SER A 161 24.34 -5.82 -23.92
CA SER A 161 25.70 -5.33 -23.58
C SER A 161 26.26 -4.14 -24.41
N LYS A 162 27.03 -3.15 -23.92
CA LYS A 162 27.56 -2.67 -22.61
C LYS A 162 28.08 -1.20 -22.82
N PRO A 163 28.75 -0.50 -21.86
CA PRO A 163 28.36 0.85 -21.41
C PRO A 163 29.24 2.02 -21.91
N SER A 164 28.73 3.26 -21.86
CA SER A 164 29.56 4.47 -21.69
C SER A 164 28.75 5.71 -21.27
N ALA A 165 29.50 6.70 -20.77
CA ALA A 165 29.13 7.72 -19.80
C ALA A 165 28.43 8.98 -20.33
N ALA A 166 27.70 9.62 -19.40
CA ALA A 166 27.61 11.06 -19.12
C ALA A 166 27.04 12.07 -20.16
N LYS A 167 26.01 12.77 -19.65
CA LYS A 167 25.56 14.18 -19.86
C LYS A 167 24.42 14.51 -20.84
N SER A 168 23.44 15.15 -20.20
CA SER A 168 22.47 16.18 -20.59
C SER A 168 21.38 15.92 -21.63
N ASP A 169 20.26 16.57 -21.32
CA ASP A 169 19.20 17.05 -22.20
C ASP A 169 18.02 16.13 -22.52
N THR A 170 16.92 16.51 -21.86
CA THR A 170 15.55 16.60 -22.38
C THR A 170 15.13 15.50 -23.35
N LYS A 171 14.46 14.49 -22.79
CA LYS A 171 13.36 13.83 -23.49
C LYS A 171 12.12 13.88 -22.62
N LYS A 172 11.20 14.77 -23.00
CA LYS A 172 9.79 14.75 -22.61
C LYS A 172 9.25 13.35 -22.90
N SER A 173 9.14 12.52 -21.87
CA SER A 173 8.22 11.39 -21.88
C SER A 173 6.82 11.95 -21.64
N LYS A 174 5.87 11.51 -22.45
CA LYS A 174 4.44 11.78 -22.27
C LYS A 174 3.96 10.93 -21.08
N ASP A 175 4.31 11.35 -19.88
CA ASP A 175 3.89 10.71 -18.64
C ASP A 175 2.86 11.58 -17.92
N LYS A 176 2.01 10.94 -17.12
CA LYS A 176 0.89 11.48 -16.34
C LYS A 176 1.07 12.94 -15.89
N PRO A 177 0.00 13.76 -15.85
CA PRO A 177 0.16 15.15 -15.47
C PRO A 177 0.72 15.22 -14.03
N THR A 178 1.80 15.98 -13.88
CA THR A 178 2.62 16.02 -12.66
C THR A 178 2.04 17.03 -11.67
N GLY A 179 1.94 16.64 -10.41
CA GLY A 179 1.59 17.51 -9.27
C GLY A 179 2.81 17.80 -8.39
N TYR A 180 2.59 18.46 -7.26
CA TYR A 180 3.65 18.89 -6.34
C TYR A 180 3.29 18.60 -4.89
N CYS A 181 4.28 18.19 -4.09
CA CYS A 181 4.07 17.97 -2.67
C CYS A 181 3.70 19.30 -1.99
N ILE A 182 2.55 19.34 -1.30
CA ILE A 182 2.06 20.57 -0.64
C ILE A 182 2.98 21.07 0.47
N ARG A 183 3.85 20.23 1.03
CA ARG A 183 4.78 20.60 2.11
C ARG A 183 6.18 21.01 1.62
N THR A 184 6.72 20.28 0.65
CA THR A 184 8.12 20.40 0.21
C THR A 184 8.28 20.97 -1.20
N GLY A 185 7.22 21.01 -2.00
CA GLY A 185 7.24 21.50 -3.37
C GLY A 185 7.89 20.55 -4.38
N VAL A 186 8.34 19.36 -3.97
CA VAL A 186 8.91 18.36 -4.90
C VAL A 186 7.82 17.81 -5.83
N ALA A 187 8.16 17.55 -7.09
CA ALA A 187 7.22 16.99 -8.04
C ALA A 187 6.84 15.54 -7.66
N ILE A 188 5.54 15.25 -7.69
CA ILE A 188 4.92 13.94 -7.40
C ILE A 188 3.76 13.70 -8.38
N PRO A 189 3.22 12.47 -8.52
CA PRO A 189 1.98 12.28 -9.26
C PRO A 189 0.86 13.16 -8.70
N PHE A 190 0.03 13.73 -9.58
CA PHE A 190 -1.12 14.50 -9.13
C PHE A 190 -2.22 13.56 -8.65
N ASP A 191 -2.59 13.69 -7.38
CA ASP A 191 -3.63 12.93 -6.71
C ASP A 191 -4.10 13.75 -5.48
N ILE A 192 -5.37 14.16 -5.48
CA ILE A 192 -5.94 14.99 -4.42
C ILE A 192 -6.03 14.25 -3.09
N GLU A 193 -6.18 12.94 -3.11
CA GLU A 193 -6.16 12.12 -1.89
C GLU A 193 -4.71 11.93 -1.41
N LYS A 194 -3.73 12.07 -2.31
CA LYS A 194 -2.31 11.84 -2.06
C LYS A 194 -1.38 13.05 -2.31
N PRO A 195 -1.64 14.23 -1.69
CA PRO A 195 -0.93 15.47 -2.04
C PRO A 195 0.47 15.64 -1.43
N LEU A 196 0.96 14.66 -0.66
CA LEU A 196 2.26 14.70 0.01
C LEU A 196 3.26 13.75 -0.65
N SER A 197 4.55 14.10 -0.58
CA SER A 197 5.64 13.15 -0.86
C SER A 197 5.84 12.19 0.31
N TYR A 198 6.52 11.07 0.08
CA TYR A 198 6.79 10.03 1.07
C TYR A 198 7.35 10.58 2.40
N ASP A 199 8.42 11.37 2.33
CA ASP A 199 9.04 11.93 3.55
C ASP A 199 8.15 12.95 4.24
N ALA A 200 7.38 13.73 3.48
CA ALA A 200 6.47 14.73 4.02
C ALA A 200 5.27 14.09 4.73
N TYR A 201 4.74 13.01 4.15
CA TYR A 201 3.67 12.21 4.73
C TYR A 201 4.10 11.53 6.02
N LYS A 202 5.29 10.91 6.08
CA LYS A 202 5.80 10.32 7.34
C LYS A 202 5.81 11.31 8.50
N GLN A 203 6.13 12.58 8.23
CA GLN A 203 6.07 13.63 9.27
C GLN A 203 4.64 14.08 9.57
N TRP A 204 3.77 14.15 8.56
CA TRP A 204 2.37 14.50 8.74
C TRP A 204 1.59 13.41 9.51
N ASN A 205 1.88 12.13 9.25
CA ASN A 205 1.21 10.97 9.82
C ASN A 205 1.33 10.87 11.34
N LYS A 206 2.34 11.51 11.92
CA LYS A 206 2.51 11.61 13.38
C LYS A 206 1.44 12.47 14.05
N TYR A 207 0.92 13.46 13.33
CA TYR A 207 -0.05 14.44 13.86
C TYR A 207 -1.44 14.28 13.24
N LYS A 208 -1.53 13.71 12.02
CA LYS A 208 -2.77 13.42 11.27
C LYS A 208 -3.77 14.59 11.21
N ASP A 209 -3.29 15.83 11.21
CA ASP A 209 -4.11 17.04 11.14
C ASP A 209 -4.38 17.39 9.65
N PRO A 210 -5.60 17.17 9.14
CA PRO A 210 -5.92 17.36 7.73
C PRO A 210 -6.01 18.83 7.32
N ASP A 211 -6.26 19.74 8.26
CA ASP A 211 -6.45 21.17 8.02
C ASP A 211 -5.19 21.98 8.30
N ARG A 212 -4.11 21.32 8.70
CA ARG A 212 -2.80 21.94 8.90
C ARG A 212 -2.40 22.73 7.65
N PRO A 213 -2.10 24.04 7.80
CA PRO A 213 -1.61 24.86 6.70
C PRO A 213 -0.28 24.33 6.14
N GLU A 214 -0.24 24.13 4.82
CA GLU A 214 0.91 23.69 4.05
C GLU A 214 1.45 24.82 3.16
N LYS A 215 2.61 24.59 2.53
CA LYS A 215 3.41 25.65 1.91
C LYS A 215 3.21 25.82 0.42
N TYR A 216 2.71 24.81 -0.28
CA TYR A 216 2.64 24.74 -1.74
C TYR A 216 1.27 24.27 -2.24
N CYS A 217 0.96 24.62 -3.47
CA CYS A 217 -0.19 24.14 -4.22
C CYS A 217 0.11 22.80 -4.91
N HIS A 218 -0.74 21.79 -4.71
CA HIS A 218 -0.56 20.47 -5.32
C HIS A 218 -0.63 20.51 -6.85
N PHE A 219 -1.47 21.39 -7.42
CA PHE A 219 -1.63 21.53 -8.87
C PHE A 219 -0.52 22.34 -9.53
N SER A 220 -0.18 23.52 -8.99
CA SER A 220 0.71 24.47 -9.66
C SER A 220 2.14 24.50 -9.11
N GLY A 221 2.38 23.93 -7.93
CA GLY A 221 3.68 23.98 -7.26
C GLY A 221 4.06 25.34 -6.68
N GLU A 222 3.20 26.36 -6.80
CA GLU A 222 3.45 27.69 -6.25
C GLU A 222 3.26 27.71 -4.73
N LEU A 223 3.90 28.67 -4.06
CA LEU A 223 3.70 28.89 -2.63
C LEU A 223 2.23 29.22 -2.34
N SER A 224 1.64 28.49 -1.40
CA SER A 224 0.24 28.67 -0.97
C SER A 224 0.10 29.62 0.22
N ASN A 225 1.19 29.96 0.90
CA ASN A 225 1.17 30.81 2.11
C ASN A 225 0.18 30.31 3.19
N GLY A 226 -0.01 29.00 3.30
CA GLY A 226 -0.93 28.40 4.27
C GLY A 226 -2.38 28.26 3.80
N GLU A 227 -2.69 28.62 2.55
CA GLU A 227 -4.03 28.45 1.96
C GLU A 227 -4.32 27.01 1.46
N THR A 228 -3.34 26.11 1.56
CA THR A 228 -3.51 24.68 1.23
C THR A 228 -3.32 23.82 2.46
N SER A 229 -3.93 22.65 2.45
CA SER A 229 -3.84 21.62 3.48
C SER A 229 -4.04 20.24 2.85
N VAL A 230 -3.99 19.15 3.63
CA VAL A 230 -4.34 17.82 3.10
C VAL A 230 -5.82 17.76 2.69
N SER A 231 -6.72 18.42 3.43
CA SER A 231 -8.14 18.54 3.06
C SER A 231 -8.40 19.42 1.85
N HIS A 232 -7.53 20.41 1.59
CA HIS A 232 -7.64 21.36 0.48
C HIS A 232 -6.29 21.55 -0.21
N PRO A 233 -5.82 20.57 -1.00
CA PRO A 233 -4.43 20.56 -1.48
C PRO A 233 -4.16 21.51 -2.65
N VAL A 234 -5.20 22.06 -3.27
CA VAL A 234 -5.10 22.92 -4.46
C VAL A 234 -5.63 24.31 -4.13
N LEU A 235 -4.85 25.34 -4.48
CA LEU A 235 -5.27 26.74 -4.34
C LEU A 235 -6.57 27.00 -5.09
N ARG A 236 -7.48 27.76 -4.46
CA ARG A 236 -8.81 28.08 -5.00
C ARG A 236 -8.76 28.66 -6.42
N LYS A 237 -7.77 29.50 -6.72
CA LYS A 237 -7.56 30.11 -8.04
C LYS A 237 -7.23 29.09 -9.15
N ASN A 238 -6.69 27.93 -8.77
CA ASN A 238 -6.30 26.86 -9.67
C ASN A 238 -7.30 25.70 -9.70
N TRP A 239 -8.22 25.64 -8.73
CA TRP A 239 -9.16 24.54 -8.58
C TRP A 239 -9.93 24.21 -9.86
N LYS A 240 -10.47 25.25 -10.53
CA LYS A 240 -11.22 25.07 -11.78
C LYS A 240 -10.37 24.41 -12.86
N LYS A 241 -9.12 24.87 -13.03
CA LYS A 241 -8.20 24.31 -14.02
C LYS A 241 -7.77 22.89 -13.67
N ALA A 242 -7.53 22.61 -12.39
CA ALA A 242 -7.21 21.26 -11.92
C ALA A 242 -8.36 20.31 -12.23
N LYS A 243 -9.60 20.73 -11.94
CA LYS A 243 -10.81 19.95 -12.23
C LYS A 243 -10.93 19.61 -13.72
N ASP A 244 -10.72 20.60 -14.59
CA ASP A 244 -10.81 20.41 -16.04
C ASP A 244 -9.72 19.48 -16.60
N ILE A 245 -8.50 19.49 -16.02
CA ILE A 245 -7.36 18.71 -16.53
C ILE A 245 -7.36 17.27 -16.01
N PHE A 246 -7.82 17.06 -14.78
CA PHE A 246 -7.73 15.78 -14.07
C PHE A 246 -9.08 15.06 -13.90
N ASP A 247 -10.17 15.60 -14.45
CA ASP A 247 -11.52 15.03 -14.40
C ASP A 247 -11.97 14.68 -12.97
N LEU A 248 -11.81 15.67 -12.08
CA LEU A 248 -12.10 15.58 -10.64
C LEU A 248 -13.56 15.89 -10.30
#